data_AF-D5CS03-F1
#
_entry.id   AF-D5CS03-F1
#
_cell.length_a   1.000
_cell.length_b   1.000
_cell.length_c   1.000
_cell.angle_alpha   90.00
_cell.angle_beta   90.00
_cell.angle_gamma   90.00
#
_symmetry.space_group_name_H-M   'P 1'
#
loop_
_entity.id
_entity.type
_entity.pdbx_description
1 polymer ?
#
loop_
_entity_poly.entity_id
_entity_poly.type
_entity_poly.pdbx_seq_one_letter_code
_entity_poly.pdbx_strand_id
1 'polypeptide(L)'
;MSEQEDNGLAEFFVAGVEPADVPQFFPLFAAKPLIGAMIALFRGGDDEVMVRLMVLREIGLRAEAPEWSPRELQSHFAFINQSKLNTVLGRLREHELLLWDNERHLYRLSSAGRMVLSALSSLLNFNTEQDGEFLAAQIAAGAAVGKLSPEALAHLLARLAELEEEFSQAVTSGSEFRLREAQTRLEAVQKWMDKANEVMRDLATEGLDDTTWKLSQQIGQRQSKLMRMSSVFQRELAEISRQQVHLSHGGLSSSELAAWLKQRTVDELVELAAGQLTLTPETTFILPDVMVDNTEEFVARDLPNRRVSAMPAPSEVEYVDDIALDPPYQLAALVRLLSGLDEPLTLADGIVGGGFSDASYRLSLLSFLGEQNVDPELAPLAHLPLRLCWDENFELQHIGRDEIAAMSGGHIEPQQEKNT
;
A
#
# COMPACT_ATOMS: atom_id res chain seq x y z
N MET A 1 1.68 52.07 23.53
CA MET A 1 2.50 50.87 23.76
C MET A 1 2.22 49.89 22.62
N SER A 2 2.56 50.27 21.39
CA SER A 2 1.95 49.73 20.17
C SER A 2 2.96 49.55 19.04
N GLU A 3 4.20 49.21 19.37
CA GLU A 3 5.28 48.95 18.39
C GLU A 3 6.02 47.63 18.63
N GLN A 4 5.75 46.91 19.73
CA GLN A 4 6.49 45.68 20.09
C GLN A 4 5.80 44.37 19.68
N GLU A 5 4.53 44.39 19.25
CA GLU A 5 3.81 43.17 18.84
C GLU A 5 3.95 42.82 17.35
N ASP A 6 4.46 43.72 16.50
CA ASP A 6 4.56 43.50 15.05
C ASP A 6 5.85 42.79 14.59
N ASN A 7 6.87 42.66 15.46
CA ASN A 7 8.18 42.16 15.05
C ASN A 7 8.34 40.62 15.07
N GLY A 8 7.47 39.90 15.79
CA GLY A 8 7.65 38.45 15.94
C GLY A 8 7.39 37.66 14.65
N LEU A 9 6.47 38.12 13.79
CA LEU A 9 6.21 37.44 12.52
C LEU A 9 7.31 37.71 11.50
N ALA A 10 7.90 38.92 11.51
CA ALA A 10 8.96 39.32 10.58
C ALA A 10 10.24 38.47 10.74
N GLU A 11 10.52 37.95 11.93
CA GLU A 11 11.66 37.05 12.20
C GLU A 11 11.61 35.74 11.40
N PHE A 12 10.43 35.31 10.93
CA PHE A 12 10.28 34.11 10.11
C PHE A 12 10.58 34.35 8.61
N PHE A 13 10.80 35.60 8.20
CA PHE A 13 10.99 35.96 6.80
C PHE A 13 12.44 36.32 6.48
N VAL A 14 12.81 36.07 5.22
CA VAL A 14 14.10 36.52 4.69
C VAL A 14 14.13 38.05 4.59
N ALA A 15 15.33 38.64 4.68
CA ALA A 15 15.50 40.08 4.60
C ALA A 15 14.88 40.66 3.31
N GLY A 16 14.08 41.72 3.46
CA GLY A 16 13.41 42.41 2.36
C GLY A 16 12.03 41.87 1.99
N VAL A 17 11.52 40.85 2.69
CA VAL A 17 10.13 40.40 2.57
C VAL A 17 9.34 40.84 3.81
N GLU A 18 8.34 41.69 3.59
CA GLU A 18 7.43 42.13 4.65
C GLU A 18 6.27 41.14 4.77
N PRO A 19 5.97 40.60 5.97
CA PRO A 19 4.84 39.70 6.17
C PRO A 19 3.50 40.27 5.69
N ALA A 20 3.32 41.60 5.80
CA ALA A 20 2.11 42.31 5.37
C ALA A 20 1.90 42.30 3.84
N ASP A 21 2.95 42.02 3.06
CA ASP A 21 2.90 42.00 1.59
C ASP A 21 2.67 40.59 1.02
N VAL A 22 2.64 39.56 1.85
CA VAL A 22 2.50 38.16 1.43
C VAL A 22 1.02 37.75 1.37
N PRO A 23 0.43 37.54 0.17
CA PRO A 23 -1.01 37.33 0.01
C PRO A 23 -1.58 36.16 0.82
N GLN A 24 -0.77 35.12 1.05
CA GLN A 24 -1.15 33.94 1.82
C GLN A 24 -1.48 34.27 3.29
N PHE A 25 -0.95 35.36 3.84
CA PHE A 25 -1.24 35.78 5.21
C PHE A 25 -2.49 36.66 5.32
N PHE A 26 -3.05 37.19 4.23
CA PHE A 26 -4.17 38.14 4.31
C PHE A 26 -5.40 37.55 5.01
N PRO A 27 -5.82 36.30 4.71
CA PRO A 27 -6.92 35.67 5.45
C PRO A 27 -6.58 35.44 6.93
N LEU A 28 -5.31 35.14 7.24
CA LEU A 28 -4.85 34.88 8.61
C LEU A 28 -4.78 36.17 9.43
N PHE A 29 -4.38 37.29 8.82
CA PHE A 29 -4.43 38.60 9.45
C PHE A 29 -5.86 39.02 9.78
N ALA A 30 -6.80 38.78 8.86
CA ALA A 30 -8.22 38.99 9.11
C ALA A 30 -8.76 38.07 10.24
N ALA A 31 -8.17 36.88 10.40
CA ALA A 31 -8.54 35.91 11.42
C ALA A 31 -7.80 36.04 12.77
N LYS A 32 -6.97 37.08 12.98
CA LYS A 32 -6.20 37.28 14.25
C LYS A 32 -7.02 37.09 15.53
N PRO A 33 -8.26 37.64 15.65
CA PRO A 33 -9.08 37.43 16.86
C PRO A 33 -9.44 35.97 17.10
N LEU A 34 -9.77 35.23 16.04
CA LEU A 34 -10.08 33.81 16.12
C LEU A 34 -8.84 32.98 16.47
N ILE A 35 -7.68 33.33 15.92
CA ILE A 35 -6.40 32.70 16.26
C ILE A 35 -6.09 32.91 17.75
N GLY A 36 -6.28 34.13 18.26
CA GLY A 36 -6.13 34.43 19.69
C GLY A 36 -7.05 33.60 20.58
N ALA A 37 -8.31 33.43 20.17
CA ALA A 37 -9.28 32.60 20.87
C ALA A 37 -8.90 31.10 20.87
N MET A 38 -8.39 30.58 19.75
CA MET A 38 -7.90 29.20 19.66
C MET A 38 -6.64 29.00 20.51
N ILE A 39 -5.69 29.93 20.49
CA ILE A 39 -4.51 29.89 21.37
C ILE A 39 -4.94 29.86 22.83
N ALA A 40 -5.92 30.67 23.22
CA ALA A 40 -6.43 30.70 24.58
C ALA A 40 -7.11 29.40 25.02
N LEU A 41 -7.72 28.69 24.07
CA LEU A 41 -8.40 27.42 24.32
C LEU A 41 -7.41 26.26 24.45
N PHE A 42 -6.37 26.24 23.61
CA PHE A 42 -5.43 25.13 23.47
C PHE A 42 -4.07 25.31 24.19
N ARG A 43 -3.76 26.49 24.73
CA ARG A 43 -2.49 26.72 25.45
C ARG A 43 -2.50 26.07 26.84
N GLY A 44 -1.52 25.23 27.17
CA GLY A 44 -1.34 24.62 28.49
C GLY A 44 -1.17 23.10 28.38
N GLY A 45 -1.28 22.39 29.49
CA GLY A 45 -1.29 20.92 29.49
C GLY A 45 -2.65 20.34 29.09
N ASP A 46 -2.65 19.08 28.66
CA ASP A 46 -3.81 18.37 28.11
C ASP A 46 -5.04 18.44 29.02
N ASP A 47 -4.86 18.23 30.33
CA ASP A 47 -5.96 18.28 31.31
C ASP A 47 -6.62 19.67 31.37
N GLU A 48 -5.83 20.74 31.32
CA GLU A 48 -6.35 22.11 31.36
C GLU A 48 -7.10 22.47 30.08
N VAL A 49 -6.61 21.97 28.93
CA VAL A 49 -7.28 22.12 27.63
C VAL A 49 -8.60 21.36 27.65
N MET A 50 -8.62 20.11 28.13
CA MET A 50 -9.82 19.28 28.20
C MET A 50 -10.91 19.91 29.08
N VAL A 51 -10.54 20.45 30.24
CA VAL A 51 -11.49 21.17 31.11
C VAL A 51 -12.06 22.42 30.42
N ARG A 52 -11.24 23.21 29.73
CA ARG A 52 -11.72 24.40 29.00
C ARG A 52 -12.66 24.03 27.85
N LEU A 53 -12.31 23.03 27.06
CA LEU A 53 -13.13 22.54 25.96
C LEU A 53 -14.47 22.01 26.46
N MET A 54 -14.47 21.23 27.54
CA MET A 54 -15.69 20.73 28.16
C MET A 54 -16.58 21.87 28.67
N VAL A 55 -16.02 22.82 29.43
CA VAL A 55 -16.79 23.96 29.94
C VAL A 55 -17.39 24.80 28.80
N LEU A 56 -16.60 25.12 27.77
CA LEU A 56 -17.08 25.87 26.61
C LEU A 56 -18.21 25.10 25.89
N ARG A 57 -18.04 23.80 25.68
CA ARG A 57 -19.03 22.92 25.02
C ARG A 57 -20.33 22.88 25.79
N GLU A 58 -20.28 22.60 27.09
CA GLU A 58 -21.48 22.52 27.93
C GLU A 58 -22.26 23.85 27.99
N ILE A 59 -21.55 24.98 28.06
CA ILE A 59 -22.18 26.31 27.97
C ILE A 59 -22.91 26.49 26.62
N GLY A 60 -22.30 26.04 25.53
CA GLY A 60 -22.83 26.19 24.17
C GLY A 60 -23.94 25.21 23.78
N LEU A 61 -24.04 24.05 24.46
CA LEU A 61 -25.10 23.05 24.21
C LEU A 61 -26.47 23.47 24.77
N ARG A 62 -26.53 24.49 25.63
CA ARG A 62 -27.78 24.96 26.24
C ARG A 62 -28.63 25.73 25.23
N ALA A 63 -29.52 25.02 24.54
CA ALA A 63 -30.36 25.57 23.47
C ALA A 63 -31.51 26.47 23.97
N GLU A 64 -32.22 26.06 25.02
CA GLU A 64 -33.45 26.73 25.47
C GLU A 64 -33.21 27.99 26.33
N ALA A 65 -32.04 28.08 26.96
CA ALA A 65 -31.65 29.19 27.84
C ALA A 65 -30.15 29.50 27.68
N PRO A 66 -29.73 30.18 26.58
CA PRO A 66 -28.31 30.36 26.22
C PRO A 66 -27.56 31.34 27.14
N GLU A 67 -28.24 31.95 28.10
CA GLU A 67 -27.69 32.87 29.09
C GLU A 67 -27.46 32.13 30.42
N TRP A 68 -26.36 32.47 31.10
CA TRP A 68 -25.93 31.78 32.32
C TRP A 68 -25.60 32.77 33.43
N SER A 69 -26.25 32.64 34.59
CA SER A 69 -25.83 33.36 35.79
C SER A 69 -24.58 32.71 36.41
N PRO A 70 -23.78 33.47 37.20
CA PRO A 70 -22.63 32.90 37.91
C PRO A 70 -23.00 31.72 38.82
N ARG A 71 -24.19 31.74 39.42
CA ARG A 71 -24.67 30.68 40.31
C ARG A 71 -25.07 29.41 39.55
N GLU A 72 -25.65 29.55 38.36
CA GLU A 72 -25.94 28.41 37.49
C GLU A 72 -24.65 27.75 37.02
N LEU A 73 -23.64 28.52 36.59
CA LEU A 73 -22.35 27.95 36.19
C LEU A 73 -21.68 27.20 37.35
N GLN A 74 -21.68 27.78 38.55
CA GLN A 74 -21.12 27.09 39.73
C GLN A 74 -21.87 25.81 40.08
N SER A 75 -23.19 25.81 39.97
CA SER A 75 -24.02 24.62 40.23
C SER A 75 -23.80 23.54 39.16
N HIS A 76 -23.76 23.95 37.89
CA HIS A 76 -23.59 23.04 36.75
C HIS A 76 -22.21 22.37 36.74
N PHE A 77 -21.17 23.13 37.06
CA PHE A 77 -19.79 22.64 37.10
C PHE A 77 -19.29 22.38 38.53
N ALA A 78 -20.18 21.98 39.45
CA ALA A 78 -19.84 21.74 40.86
C ALA A 78 -18.76 20.66 41.08
N PHE A 79 -18.52 19.82 40.08
CA PHE A 79 -17.46 18.81 40.08
C PHE A 79 -16.07 19.39 39.74
N ILE A 80 -15.96 20.66 39.35
CA ILE A 80 -14.69 21.36 39.11
C ILE A 80 -14.37 22.23 40.32
N ASN A 81 -13.10 22.25 40.73
CA ASN A 81 -12.63 23.18 41.77
C ASN A 81 -12.97 24.64 41.40
N GLN A 82 -13.60 25.36 42.32
CA GLN A 82 -14.14 26.70 42.05
C GLN A 82 -13.09 27.71 41.57
N SER A 83 -11.88 27.69 42.15
CA SER A 83 -10.79 28.58 41.72
C SER A 83 -10.38 28.27 40.28
N LYS A 84 -10.26 26.99 39.91
CA LYS A 84 -9.94 26.56 38.54
C LYS A 84 -11.06 26.91 37.55
N LEU A 85 -12.32 26.72 37.93
CA LEU A 85 -13.46 27.11 37.09
C LEU A 85 -13.47 28.62 36.83
N ASN A 86 -13.21 29.45 37.84
CA ASN A 86 -13.11 30.89 37.67
C ASN A 86 -11.95 31.30 36.74
N THR A 87 -10.81 30.60 36.80
CA THR A 87 -9.70 30.80 35.85
C THR A 87 -10.13 30.46 34.43
N VAL A 88 -10.86 29.35 34.23
CA VAL A 88 -11.38 28.95 32.91
C VAL A 88 -12.35 30.00 32.37
N LEU A 89 -13.37 30.38 33.14
CA LEU A 89 -14.35 31.39 32.74
C LEU A 89 -13.69 32.75 32.48
N GLY A 90 -12.69 33.11 33.29
CA GLY A 90 -11.88 34.32 33.11
C GLY A 90 -11.15 34.32 31.77
N ARG A 91 -10.46 33.22 31.42
CA ARG A 91 -9.79 33.08 30.13
C ARG A 91 -10.76 33.10 28.94
N LEU A 92 -11.89 32.40 29.05
CA LEU A 92 -12.92 32.44 28.00
C LEU A 92 -13.45 33.86 27.78
N ARG A 93 -13.56 34.66 28.85
CA ARG A 93 -13.99 36.05 28.77
C ARG A 93 -12.91 36.97 28.19
N GLU A 94 -11.67 36.82 28.64
CA GLU A 94 -10.52 37.63 28.20
C GLU A 94 -10.28 37.51 26.69
N HIS A 95 -10.52 36.32 26.12
CA HIS A 95 -10.35 36.04 24.69
C HIS A 95 -11.67 36.04 23.90
N GLU A 96 -12.66 36.79 24.39
CA GLU A 96 -13.94 37.03 23.70
C GLU A 96 -14.71 35.77 23.30
N LEU A 97 -14.48 34.63 23.94
CA LEU A 97 -15.29 33.41 23.75
C LEU A 97 -16.59 33.50 24.57
N LEU A 98 -16.53 34.16 25.73
CA LEU A 98 -17.66 34.38 26.62
C LEU A 98 -17.85 35.89 26.86
N LEU A 99 -19.07 36.38 26.71
CA LEU A 99 -19.42 37.77 26.96
C LEU A 99 -20.12 37.89 28.31
N TRP A 100 -19.79 38.94 29.06
CA TRP A 100 -20.45 39.30 30.29
C TRP A 100 -21.38 40.49 30.07
N ASP A 101 -22.66 40.33 30.39
CA ASP A 101 -23.63 41.42 30.41
C ASP A 101 -23.63 42.08 31.80
N ASN A 102 -23.19 43.34 31.86
CA ASN A 102 -23.11 44.09 33.11
C ASN A 102 -24.49 44.48 33.68
N GLU A 103 -25.51 44.62 32.85
CA GLU A 103 -26.85 45.03 33.30
C GLU A 103 -27.63 43.84 33.85
N ARG A 104 -27.53 42.69 33.17
CA ARG A 104 -28.27 41.47 33.53
C ARG A 104 -27.49 40.54 34.44
N HIS A 105 -26.18 40.74 34.58
CA HIS A 105 -25.26 39.84 35.28
C HIS A 105 -25.30 38.41 34.74
N LEU A 106 -25.34 38.29 33.42
CA LEU A 106 -25.42 37.02 32.71
C LEU A 106 -24.23 36.86 31.76
N TYR A 107 -23.75 35.62 31.66
CA TYR A 107 -22.82 35.19 30.64
C TYR A 107 -23.57 34.71 29.40
N ARG A 108 -23.02 35.02 28.23
CA ARG A 108 -23.48 34.47 26.95
C ARG A 108 -22.29 34.12 26.08
N LEU A 109 -22.45 33.11 25.23
CA LEU A 109 -21.44 32.76 24.24
C LEU A 109 -21.34 33.86 23.17
N SER A 110 -20.12 34.22 22.77
CA SER A 110 -19.90 35.16 21.67
C SER A 110 -20.12 34.51 20.29
N SER A 111 -20.10 35.30 19.22
CA SER A 111 -20.05 34.76 17.84
C SER A 111 -18.79 33.92 17.60
N ALA A 112 -17.63 34.38 18.08
CA ALA A 112 -16.37 33.64 18.01
C ALA A 112 -16.45 32.30 18.77
N GLY A 113 -17.02 32.30 19.98
CA GLY A 113 -17.23 31.09 20.77
C GLY A 113 -18.12 30.07 20.07
N ARG A 114 -19.19 30.54 19.39
CA ARG A 114 -20.05 29.67 18.57
C ARG A 114 -19.33 29.10 17.36
N MET A 115 -18.53 29.91 16.66
CA MET A 115 -17.74 29.43 15.52
C MET A 115 -16.74 28.37 15.95
N VAL A 116 -16.02 28.58 17.05
CA VAL A 116 -15.08 27.61 17.61
C VAL A 116 -15.78 26.32 18.03
N LEU A 117 -16.93 26.39 18.70
CA LEU A 117 -17.70 25.19 19.06
C LEU A 117 -18.23 24.42 17.85
N SER A 118 -18.69 25.14 16.82
CA SER A 118 -19.11 24.52 15.57
C SER A 118 -17.95 23.78 14.91
N ALA A 119 -16.78 24.42 14.79
CA ALA A 119 -15.58 23.82 14.25
C ALA A 119 -15.13 22.59 15.06
N LEU A 120 -15.15 22.66 16.38
CA LEU A 120 -14.82 21.53 17.26
C LEU A 120 -15.80 20.37 17.11
N SER A 121 -17.09 20.66 16.99
CA SER A 121 -18.11 19.63 16.78
C SER A 121 -17.90 18.93 15.44
N SER A 122 -17.56 19.69 14.39
CA SER A 122 -17.18 19.12 13.08
C SER A 122 -15.92 18.25 13.18
N LEU A 123 -14.87 18.69 13.89
CA LEU A 123 -13.65 17.90 14.07
C LEU A 123 -13.88 16.62 14.87
N LEU A 124 -14.72 16.66 15.91
CA LEU A 124 -15.04 15.47 16.72
C LEU A 124 -15.89 14.47 15.94
N ASN A 125 -16.80 14.95 15.07
CA ASN A 125 -17.58 14.10 14.18
C ASN A 125 -16.78 13.60 12.96
N PHE A 126 -15.67 14.26 12.62
CA PHE A 126 -14.79 13.84 11.52
C PHE A 126 -14.17 12.46 11.78
N ASN A 127 -13.95 12.09 13.04
CA ASN A 127 -13.26 10.85 13.42
C ASN A 127 -14.14 9.58 13.33
N THR A 128 -15.38 9.69 12.86
CA THR A 128 -16.29 8.55 12.65
C THR A 128 -16.35 8.19 11.15
N GLU A 129 -15.27 7.62 10.62
CA GLU A 129 -15.16 6.87 9.34
C GLU A 129 -15.75 7.48 8.03
N GLN A 130 -16.01 8.79 7.94
CA GLN A 130 -16.70 9.39 6.79
C GLN A 130 -15.99 10.61 6.17
N ASP A 131 -14.65 10.59 6.10
CA ASP A 131 -13.81 11.69 5.58
C ASP A 131 -14.30 12.25 4.22
N GLY A 132 -14.71 11.38 3.31
CA GLY A 132 -15.14 11.77 1.96
C GLY A 132 -16.57 12.31 1.88
N GLU A 133 -17.49 11.76 2.68
CA GLU A 133 -18.88 12.25 2.75
C GLU A 133 -18.95 13.65 3.36
N PHE A 134 -18.11 13.92 4.37
CA PHE A 134 -18.01 15.25 4.97
C PHE A 134 -17.45 16.30 4.00
N LEU A 135 -16.40 15.97 3.23
CA LEU A 135 -15.83 16.88 2.22
C LEU A 135 -16.85 17.16 1.11
N ALA A 136 -17.57 16.13 0.63
CA ALA A 136 -18.64 16.31 -0.34
C ALA A 136 -19.79 17.18 0.22
N ALA A 137 -20.16 17.02 1.49
CA ALA A 137 -21.16 17.84 2.15
C ALA A 137 -20.72 19.30 2.33
N GLN A 138 -19.43 19.55 2.65
CA GLN A 138 -18.88 20.90 2.71
C GLN A 138 -18.88 21.60 1.35
N ILE A 139 -18.54 20.89 0.29
CA ILE A 139 -18.58 21.41 -1.08
C ILE A 139 -20.03 21.73 -1.48
N ALA A 140 -20.98 20.84 -1.17
CA ALA A 140 -22.42 21.06 -1.40
C ALA A 140 -22.94 22.30 -0.64
N ALA A 141 -22.55 22.45 0.63
CA ALA A 141 -22.95 23.59 1.45
C ALA A 141 -22.33 24.91 0.96
N GLY A 142 -21.04 24.89 0.58
CA GLY A 142 -20.35 26.06 0.02
C GLY A 142 -20.95 26.51 -1.31
N ALA A 143 -21.31 25.57 -2.18
CA ALA A 143 -21.99 25.83 -3.44
C ALA A 143 -23.39 26.44 -3.24
N ALA A 144 -24.19 25.91 -2.31
CA ALA A 144 -25.53 26.42 -2.02
C ALA A 144 -25.53 27.89 -1.50
N VAL A 145 -24.40 28.34 -0.95
CA VAL A 145 -24.21 29.72 -0.45
C VAL A 145 -23.49 30.60 -1.50
N GLY A 146 -23.14 30.06 -2.68
CA GLY A 146 -22.41 30.77 -3.73
C GLY A 146 -20.97 31.14 -3.34
N LYS A 147 -20.40 30.45 -2.35
CA LYS A 147 -19.04 30.65 -1.84
C LYS A 147 -18.34 29.31 -1.71
N LEU A 148 -17.87 28.79 -2.83
CA LEU A 148 -16.97 27.66 -2.82
C LEU A 148 -15.57 28.13 -2.43
N SER A 149 -15.00 27.55 -1.38
CA SER A 149 -13.63 27.85 -0.99
C SER A 149 -12.66 27.02 -1.86
N PRO A 150 -11.66 27.66 -2.52
CA PRO A 150 -10.60 26.94 -3.22
C PRO A 150 -9.90 25.91 -2.33
N GLU A 151 -9.84 26.16 -1.02
CA GLU A 151 -9.32 25.26 0.00
C GLU A 151 -10.12 23.95 0.08
N ALA A 152 -11.45 24.00 0.04
CA ALA A 152 -12.27 22.78 0.09
C ALA A 152 -12.04 21.90 -1.15
N LEU A 153 -11.87 22.51 -2.33
CA LEU A 153 -11.50 21.77 -3.54
C LEU A 153 -10.09 21.19 -3.46
N ALA A 154 -9.13 21.94 -2.93
CA ALA A 154 -7.77 21.45 -2.72
C ALA A 154 -7.74 20.25 -1.75
N HIS A 155 -8.54 20.28 -0.68
CA HIS A 155 -8.68 19.16 0.24
C HIS A 155 -9.34 17.94 -0.41
N LEU A 156 -10.41 18.13 -1.19
CA LEU A 156 -11.00 17.03 -1.95
C LEU A 156 -9.97 16.43 -2.92
N LEU A 157 -9.23 17.26 -3.64
CA LEU A 157 -8.19 16.81 -4.56
C LEU A 157 -7.11 15.99 -3.84
N ALA A 158 -6.64 16.46 -2.68
CA ALA A 158 -5.68 15.73 -1.86
C ALA A 158 -6.23 14.37 -1.42
N ARG A 159 -7.49 14.32 -0.98
CA ARG A 159 -8.12 13.06 -0.57
C ARG A 159 -8.28 12.08 -1.74
N LEU A 160 -8.64 12.56 -2.92
CA LEU A 160 -8.70 11.70 -4.12
C LEU A 160 -7.30 11.18 -4.50
N ALA A 161 -6.25 11.97 -4.30
CA ALA A 161 -4.88 11.55 -4.52
C ALA A 161 -4.43 10.45 -3.55
N GLU A 162 -4.77 10.58 -2.26
CA GLU A 162 -4.51 9.55 -1.24
C GLU A 162 -5.20 8.22 -1.59
N LEU A 163 -6.48 8.27 -1.96
CA LEU A 163 -7.24 7.07 -2.34
C LEU A 163 -6.68 6.40 -3.59
N GLU A 164 -6.24 7.19 -4.57
CA GLU A 164 -5.62 6.67 -5.79
C GLU A 164 -4.32 5.92 -5.47
N GLU A 165 -3.49 6.48 -4.59
CA GLU A 165 -2.25 5.86 -4.12
C GLU A 165 -2.53 4.57 -3.33
N GLU A 166 -3.48 4.60 -2.40
CA GLU A 166 -3.89 3.43 -1.61
C GLU A 166 -4.37 2.27 -2.51
N PHE A 167 -5.21 2.59 -3.50
CA PHE A 167 -5.70 1.61 -4.47
C PHE A 167 -4.60 1.07 -5.37
N SER A 168 -3.65 1.91 -5.78
CA SER A 168 -2.47 1.48 -6.53
C SER A 168 -1.62 0.50 -5.71
N GLN A 169 -1.40 0.79 -4.42
CA GLN A 169 -0.66 -0.10 -3.52
C GLN A 169 -1.39 -1.44 -3.30
N ALA A 170 -2.72 -1.44 -3.22
CA ALA A 170 -3.50 -2.67 -3.14
C ALA A 170 -3.29 -3.56 -4.38
N VAL A 171 -3.29 -2.97 -5.58
CA VAL A 171 -2.98 -3.68 -6.84
C VAL A 171 -1.56 -4.25 -6.82
N THR A 172 -0.55 -3.42 -6.50
CA THR A 172 0.84 -3.87 -6.47
C THR A 172 1.10 -4.95 -5.43
N SER A 173 0.30 -5.02 -4.36
CA SER A 173 0.49 -6.02 -3.31
C SER A 173 0.20 -7.46 -3.74
N GLY A 174 -0.56 -7.67 -4.83
CA GLY A 174 -1.01 -9.00 -5.26
C GLY A 174 -1.88 -9.74 -4.24
N SER A 175 -2.32 -9.07 -3.16
CA SER A 175 -3.11 -9.68 -2.09
C SER A 175 -4.60 -9.63 -2.41
N GLU A 176 -5.23 -10.80 -2.53
CA GLU A 176 -6.67 -10.91 -2.74
C GLU A 176 -7.48 -10.16 -1.66
N PHE A 177 -7.04 -10.25 -0.40
CA PHE A 177 -7.67 -9.57 0.73
C PHE A 177 -7.65 -8.05 0.55
N ARG A 178 -6.47 -7.47 0.26
CA ARG A 178 -6.32 -6.03 0.06
C ARG A 178 -7.08 -5.53 -1.18
N LEU A 179 -7.13 -6.33 -2.24
CA LEU A 179 -7.92 -6.01 -3.44
C LEU A 179 -9.43 -5.97 -3.15
N ARG A 180 -9.96 -6.94 -2.38
CA ARG A 180 -11.37 -6.94 -1.98
C ARG A 180 -11.69 -5.79 -1.03
N GLU A 181 -10.82 -5.50 -0.08
CA GLU A 181 -10.96 -4.35 0.82
C GLU A 181 -10.96 -3.02 0.04
N ALA A 182 -10.02 -2.84 -0.89
CA ALA A 182 -9.96 -1.69 -1.79
C ALA A 182 -11.23 -1.57 -2.68
N GLN A 183 -11.78 -2.69 -3.15
CA GLN A 183 -13.03 -2.70 -3.91
C GLN A 183 -14.22 -2.21 -3.07
N THR A 184 -14.40 -2.75 -1.85
CA THR A 184 -15.45 -2.28 -0.93
C THR A 184 -15.29 -0.80 -0.59
N ARG A 185 -14.05 -0.35 -0.39
CA ARG A 185 -13.75 1.06 -0.13
C ARG A 185 -14.05 1.95 -1.34
N LEU A 186 -13.74 1.50 -2.57
CA LEU A 186 -14.09 2.22 -3.80
C LEU A 186 -15.61 2.40 -3.95
N GLU A 187 -16.41 1.39 -3.62
CA GLU A 187 -17.89 1.49 -3.64
C GLU A 187 -18.43 2.51 -2.63
N ALA A 188 -17.85 2.55 -1.42
CA ALA A 188 -18.18 3.58 -0.44
C ALA A 188 -17.77 4.99 -0.95
N VAL A 189 -16.61 5.08 -1.60
CA VAL A 189 -16.09 6.33 -2.18
C VAL A 189 -16.97 6.85 -3.32
N GLN A 190 -17.48 5.96 -4.17
CA GLN A 190 -18.35 6.31 -5.28
C GLN A 190 -19.60 7.09 -4.83
N LYS A 191 -20.24 6.64 -3.74
CA LYS A 191 -21.49 7.25 -3.23
C LYS A 191 -21.37 8.75 -2.97
N TRP A 192 -20.26 9.20 -2.39
CA TRP A 192 -20.06 10.61 -2.10
C TRP A 192 -19.39 11.37 -3.25
N MET A 193 -18.60 10.71 -4.10
CA MET A 193 -18.06 11.33 -5.30
C MET A 193 -19.14 11.73 -6.30
N ASP A 194 -20.19 10.92 -6.46
CA ASP A 194 -21.32 11.24 -7.34
C ASP A 194 -22.00 12.55 -6.90
N LYS A 195 -22.18 12.72 -5.58
CA LYS A 195 -22.73 13.94 -4.99
C LYS A 195 -21.80 15.15 -5.16
N ALA A 196 -20.49 14.96 -4.98
CA ALA A 196 -19.52 16.02 -5.24
C ALA A 196 -19.51 16.43 -6.73
N ASN A 197 -19.66 15.48 -7.64
CA ASN A 197 -19.68 15.72 -9.09
C ASN A 197 -20.93 16.49 -9.55
N GLU A 198 -22.09 16.20 -8.97
CA GLU A 198 -23.32 16.97 -9.18
C GLU A 198 -23.10 18.44 -8.81
N VAL A 199 -22.58 18.69 -7.61
CA VAL A 199 -22.27 20.04 -7.13
C VAL A 199 -21.26 20.77 -8.04
N MET A 200 -20.20 20.07 -8.47
CA MET A 200 -19.19 20.64 -9.35
C MET A 200 -19.73 21.02 -10.74
N ARG A 201 -20.72 20.29 -11.27
CA ARG A 201 -21.38 20.62 -12.54
C ARG A 201 -22.22 21.88 -12.44
N ASP A 202 -23.01 22.01 -11.37
CA ASP A 202 -23.85 23.18 -11.12
C ASP A 202 -22.99 24.44 -10.94
N LEU A 203 -21.84 24.31 -10.28
CA LEU A 203 -20.87 25.39 -10.12
C LEU A 203 -20.21 25.82 -11.44
N ALA A 204 -19.92 24.88 -12.34
CA ALA A 204 -19.33 25.20 -13.64
C ALA A 204 -20.26 26.07 -14.51
N THR A 205 -21.58 26.01 -14.28
CA THR A 205 -22.55 26.88 -14.95
C THR A 205 -22.63 28.31 -14.42
N GLU A 206 -22.18 28.55 -13.17
CA GLU A 206 -22.22 29.89 -12.53
C GLU A 206 -20.98 30.75 -12.82
N GLY A 207 -19.91 30.13 -13.36
CA GLY A 207 -18.64 30.79 -13.68
C GLY A 207 -17.63 30.66 -12.54
N LEU A 208 -16.42 30.19 -12.88
CA LEU A 208 -15.34 29.94 -11.93
C LEU A 208 -14.15 30.87 -12.22
N ASP A 209 -13.41 31.25 -11.20
CA ASP A 209 -12.10 31.89 -11.37
C ASP A 209 -11.05 30.85 -11.83
N ASP A 210 -9.93 31.34 -12.38
CA ASP A 210 -8.89 30.48 -12.98
C ASP A 210 -8.33 29.43 -12.00
N THR A 211 -8.25 29.73 -10.71
CA THR A 211 -7.69 28.80 -9.71
C THR A 211 -8.66 27.65 -9.43
N THR A 212 -9.93 27.98 -9.20
CA THR A 212 -11.01 27.02 -9.00
C THR A 212 -11.26 26.17 -10.24
N TRP A 213 -11.12 26.75 -11.45
CA TRP A 213 -11.23 26.01 -12.70
C TRP A 213 -10.13 24.94 -12.85
N LYS A 214 -8.88 25.28 -12.52
CA LYS A 214 -7.77 24.31 -12.53
C LYS A 214 -7.96 23.18 -11.51
N LEU A 215 -8.41 23.52 -10.30
CA LEU A 215 -8.70 22.52 -9.26
C LEU A 215 -9.83 21.58 -9.70
N SER A 216 -10.91 22.12 -10.27
CA SER A 216 -12.03 21.34 -10.81
C SER A 216 -11.58 20.34 -11.88
N GLN A 217 -10.75 20.77 -12.83
CA GLN A 217 -10.20 19.88 -13.86
C GLN A 217 -9.34 18.75 -13.28
N GLN A 218 -8.48 19.06 -12.31
CA GLN A 218 -7.63 18.04 -11.65
C GLN A 218 -8.47 17.03 -10.86
N ILE A 219 -9.52 17.50 -10.18
CA ILE A 219 -10.50 16.64 -9.50
C ILE A 219 -11.16 15.69 -10.49
N GLY A 220 -11.67 16.19 -11.62
CA GLY A 220 -12.31 15.36 -12.64
C GLY A 220 -11.37 14.31 -13.26
N GLN A 221 -10.10 14.67 -13.47
CA GLN A 221 -9.07 13.73 -13.97
C GLN A 221 -8.81 12.59 -12.98
N ARG A 222 -8.64 12.90 -11.69
CA ARG A 222 -8.42 11.87 -10.66
C ARG A 222 -9.65 11.00 -10.42
N GLN A 223 -10.84 11.60 -10.39
CA GLN A 223 -12.10 10.83 -10.33
C GLN A 223 -12.20 9.82 -11.48
N SER A 224 -11.87 10.25 -12.69
CA SER A 224 -11.86 9.36 -13.86
C SER A 224 -10.86 8.20 -13.70
N LYS A 225 -9.71 8.44 -13.07
CA LYS A 225 -8.71 7.41 -12.79
C LYS A 225 -9.18 6.42 -11.71
N LEU A 226 -9.79 6.91 -10.63
CA LEU A 226 -10.40 6.08 -9.59
C LEU A 226 -11.52 5.19 -10.16
N MET A 227 -12.39 5.72 -11.02
CA MET A 227 -13.45 4.94 -11.66
C MET A 227 -12.93 3.79 -12.53
N ARG A 228 -11.79 3.99 -13.20
CA ARG A 228 -11.14 2.91 -13.96
C ARG A 228 -10.57 1.81 -13.06
N MET A 229 -10.29 2.10 -11.80
CA MET A 229 -9.66 1.15 -10.87
C MET A 229 -10.56 -0.07 -10.57
N SER A 230 -11.88 0.08 -10.64
CA SER A 230 -12.81 -1.06 -10.50
C SER A 230 -12.51 -2.17 -11.51
N SER A 231 -12.28 -1.80 -12.78
CA SER A 231 -11.90 -2.76 -13.82
C SER A 231 -10.52 -3.38 -13.61
N VAL A 232 -9.60 -2.66 -12.97
CA VAL A 232 -8.26 -3.15 -12.62
C VAL A 232 -8.39 -4.19 -11.52
N PHE A 233 -9.09 -3.89 -10.42
CA PHE A 233 -9.34 -4.83 -9.33
C PHE A 233 -9.98 -6.14 -9.82
N GLN A 234 -11.00 -6.06 -10.68
CA GLN A 234 -11.64 -7.25 -11.26
C GLN A 234 -10.66 -8.10 -12.08
N ARG A 235 -9.78 -7.45 -12.86
CA ARG A 235 -8.78 -8.15 -13.67
C ARG A 235 -7.74 -8.85 -12.79
N GLU A 236 -7.21 -8.16 -11.79
CA GLU A 236 -6.21 -8.69 -10.85
C GLU A 236 -6.79 -9.86 -10.03
N LEU A 237 -8.02 -9.71 -9.52
CA LEU A 237 -8.72 -10.80 -8.81
C LEU A 237 -8.94 -12.02 -9.71
N ALA A 238 -9.30 -11.80 -10.98
CA ALA A 238 -9.44 -12.89 -11.95
C ALA A 238 -8.09 -13.56 -12.27
N GLU A 239 -6.99 -12.81 -12.26
CA GLU A 239 -5.64 -13.36 -12.44
C GLU A 239 -5.19 -14.19 -11.24
N ILE A 240 -5.40 -13.68 -10.02
CA ILE A 240 -5.17 -14.41 -8.78
C ILE A 240 -6.00 -15.70 -8.76
N SER A 241 -7.27 -15.63 -9.16
CA SER A 241 -8.15 -16.80 -9.25
C SER A 241 -7.66 -17.83 -10.27
N ARG A 242 -7.11 -17.41 -11.43
CA ARG A 242 -6.54 -18.35 -12.42
C ARG A 242 -5.30 -19.09 -11.93
N GLN A 243 -4.55 -18.50 -11.00
CA GLN A 243 -3.36 -19.09 -10.40
C GLN A 243 -3.69 -20.02 -9.22
N GLN A 244 -4.97 -20.19 -8.84
CA GLN A 244 -5.35 -21.07 -7.75
C GLN A 244 -5.28 -22.55 -8.15
N VAL A 245 -4.70 -23.36 -7.26
CA VAL A 245 -4.74 -24.83 -7.37
C VAL A 245 -6.12 -25.30 -6.92
N HIS A 246 -6.99 -25.60 -7.89
CA HIS A 246 -8.32 -26.15 -7.61
C HIS A 246 -8.20 -27.60 -7.15
N LEU A 247 -8.28 -27.84 -5.85
CA LEU A 247 -8.28 -29.19 -5.26
C LEU A 247 -9.59 -29.96 -5.54
N SER A 248 -10.66 -29.30 -6.03
CA SER A 248 -11.88 -29.92 -6.57
C SER A 248 -12.72 -28.90 -7.37
N HIS A 249 -13.84 -29.34 -7.97
CA HIS A 249 -14.74 -28.55 -8.85
C HIS A 249 -15.34 -27.26 -8.23
N GLY A 250 -15.09 -26.99 -6.94
CA GLY A 250 -15.47 -25.74 -6.27
C GLY A 250 -14.33 -25.14 -5.45
N GLY A 251 -13.08 -25.25 -5.95
CA GLY A 251 -11.81 -25.05 -5.23
C GLY A 251 -11.81 -24.01 -4.09
N LEU A 252 -11.17 -24.37 -2.99
CA LEU A 252 -10.91 -23.51 -1.83
C LEU A 252 -10.01 -22.34 -2.22
N SER A 253 -10.47 -21.11 -2.00
CA SER A 253 -9.64 -19.91 -2.15
C SER A 253 -8.69 -19.71 -0.96
N SER A 254 -7.56 -19.04 -1.19
CA SER A 254 -6.63 -18.64 -0.10
C SER A 254 -7.34 -17.78 0.95
N SER A 255 -8.29 -16.95 0.51
CA SER A 255 -9.14 -16.13 1.37
C SER A 255 -10.08 -16.97 2.27
N GLU A 256 -10.71 -18.00 1.73
CA GLU A 256 -11.56 -18.91 2.51
C GLU A 256 -10.73 -19.76 3.49
N LEU A 257 -9.56 -20.21 3.05
CA LEU A 257 -8.62 -20.93 3.91
C LEU A 257 -8.14 -20.04 5.07
N ALA A 258 -7.75 -18.80 4.79
CA ALA A 258 -7.34 -17.83 5.81
C ALA A 258 -8.50 -17.46 6.75
N ALA A 259 -9.72 -17.27 6.23
CA ALA A 259 -10.90 -16.99 7.04
C ALA A 259 -11.25 -18.18 7.94
N TRP A 260 -11.15 -19.41 7.42
CA TRP A 260 -11.36 -20.63 8.18
C TRP A 260 -10.31 -20.79 9.29
N LEU A 261 -9.02 -20.56 8.97
CA LEU A 261 -7.91 -20.59 9.93
C LEU A 261 -8.10 -19.57 11.06
N LYS A 262 -8.56 -18.35 10.74
CA LYS A 262 -8.86 -17.30 11.75
C LYS A 262 -10.00 -17.68 12.71
N GLN A 263 -10.85 -18.63 12.33
CA GLN A 263 -11.97 -19.12 13.15
C GLN A 263 -11.63 -20.38 13.95
N ARG A 264 -10.42 -20.94 13.79
CA ARG A 264 -9.96 -22.10 14.57
C ARG A 264 -9.28 -21.65 15.86
N THR A 265 -9.42 -22.47 16.89
CA THR A 265 -8.69 -22.31 18.14
C THR A 265 -7.23 -22.76 17.97
N VAL A 266 -6.35 -22.28 18.86
CA VAL A 266 -4.94 -22.68 18.85
C VAL A 266 -4.79 -24.20 19.00
N ASP A 267 -5.60 -24.83 19.87
CA ASP A 267 -5.55 -26.27 20.09
C ASP A 267 -5.94 -27.07 18.83
N GLU A 268 -6.99 -26.65 18.12
CA GLU A 268 -7.39 -27.26 16.83
C GLU A 268 -6.30 -27.12 15.76
N LEU A 269 -5.64 -25.96 15.69
CA LEU A 269 -4.54 -25.72 14.74
C LEU A 269 -3.31 -26.58 15.06
N VAL A 270 -3.00 -26.76 16.35
CA VAL A 270 -1.90 -27.63 16.79
C VAL A 270 -2.18 -29.09 16.45
N GLU A 271 -3.42 -29.55 16.61
CA GLU A 271 -3.82 -30.91 16.23
C GLU A 271 -3.73 -31.13 14.71
N LEU A 272 -4.13 -30.15 13.90
CA LEU A 272 -3.97 -30.16 12.44
C LEU A 272 -2.50 -30.22 11.99
N ALA A 273 -1.60 -29.59 12.74
CA ALA A 273 -0.16 -29.59 12.46
C ALA A 273 0.58 -30.82 13.01
N ALA A 274 -0.05 -31.58 13.92
CA ALA A 274 0.56 -32.73 14.57
C ALA A 274 0.84 -33.85 13.54
N GLY A 275 2.11 -34.26 13.44
CA GLY A 275 2.57 -35.29 12.50
C GLY A 275 2.78 -34.82 11.06
N GLN A 276 2.41 -33.57 10.71
CA GLN A 276 2.63 -32.97 9.40
C GLN A 276 3.94 -32.14 9.35
N LEU A 277 4.35 -31.58 10.47
CA LEU A 277 5.60 -30.84 10.59
C LEU A 277 6.79 -31.79 10.83
N THR A 278 7.17 -32.54 9.81
CA THR A 278 8.50 -33.16 9.76
C THR A 278 9.48 -32.15 9.15
N LEU A 279 9.75 -31.05 9.86
CA LEU A 279 10.76 -30.09 9.44
C LEU A 279 12.14 -30.63 9.84
N THR A 280 12.81 -31.28 8.90
CA THR A 280 14.27 -31.30 8.90
C THR A 280 14.72 -29.89 8.54
N PRO A 281 15.56 -29.18 9.33
CA PRO A 281 16.11 -27.93 8.86
C PRO A 281 16.91 -28.23 7.59
N GLU A 282 16.47 -27.70 6.46
CA GLU A 282 17.33 -27.65 5.29
C GLU A 282 18.55 -26.83 5.67
N THR A 283 19.73 -27.43 5.52
CA THR A 283 20.96 -26.68 5.68
C THR A 283 21.03 -25.75 4.49
N THR A 284 20.70 -24.47 4.69
CA THR A 284 20.94 -23.45 3.67
C THR A 284 22.45 -23.35 3.49
N PHE A 285 22.98 -23.96 2.44
CA PHE A 285 24.35 -23.72 2.01
C PHE A 285 24.41 -22.32 1.43
N ILE A 286 24.70 -21.36 2.31
CA ILE A 286 24.94 -19.99 1.89
C ILE A 286 26.31 -19.98 1.22
N LEU A 287 26.30 -19.87 -0.10
CA LEU A 287 27.48 -19.57 -0.90
C LEU A 287 27.99 -18.18 -0.48
N PRO A 288 29.26 -18.05 -0.02
CA PRO A 288 29.80 -16.78 0.51
C PRO A 288 29.61 -15.58 -0.43
N ASP A 289 29.65 -15.83 -1.72
CA ASP A 289 29.40 -14.93 -2.85
C ASP A 289 27.98 -14.35 -2.82
N VAL A 290 26.95 -15.18 -2.60
CA VAL A 290 25.55 -14.71 -2.48
C VAL A 290 25.35 -13.86 -1.22
N MET A 291 26.11 -14.14 -0.15
CA MET A 291 26.10 -13.32 1.06
C MET A 291 26.73 -11.95 0.82
N VAL A 292 27.83 -11.89 0.08
CA VAL A 292 28.49 -10.63 -0.28
C VAL A 292 27.56 -9.78 -1.13
N ASP A 293 26.89 -10.35 -2.14
CA ASP A 293 25.98 -9.61 -3.02
C ASP A 293 24.79 -9.01 -2.25
N ASN A 294 24.12 -9.82 -1.43
CA ASN A 294 23.02 -9.33 -0.60
C ASN A 294 23.47 -8.30 0.43
N THR A 295 24.67 -8.45 1.00
CA THR A 295 25.22 -7.50 1.97
C THR A 295 25.63 -6.19 1.29
N GLU A 296 26.24 -6.23 0.10
CA GLU A 296 26.55 -5.04 -0.69
C GLU A 296 25.29 -4.27 -1.06
N GLU A 297 24.23 -4.97 -1.50
CA GLU A 297 22.98 -4.30 -1.85
C GLU A 297 22.31 -3.66 -0.64
N PHE A 298 22.34 -4.33 0.53
CA PHE A 298 21.80 -3.79 1.76
C PHE A 298 22.61 -2.57 2.26
N VAL A 299 23.95 -2.65 2.25
CA VAL A 299 24.84 -1.55 2.63
C VAL A 299 24.71 -0.38 1.65
N ALA A 300 24.52 -0.64 0.36
CA ALA A 300 24.33 0.39 -0.66
C ALA A 300 23.01 1.19 -0.52
N ARG A 301 21.99 0.60 0.12
CA ARG A 301 20.70 1.27 0.41
C ARG A 301 20.78 2.21 1.61
N ASP A 302 21.61 1.89 2.60
CA ASP A 302 21.70 2.61 3.89
C ASP A 302 22.84 3.64 3.97
N LEU A 303 23.59 3.90 2.89
CA LEU A 303 24.67 4.90 2.87
C LEU A 303 24.13 6.34 2.65
N PRO A 304 24.10 7.22 3.68
CA PRO A 304 23.48 8.55 3.59
C PRO A 304 24.24 9.55 2.69
N ASN A 305 25.42 9.19 2.16
CA ASN A 305 26.27 10.03 1.32
C ASN A 305 26.80 9.25 0.08
N ARG A 306 25.92 8.53 -0.63
CA ARG A 306 26.29 7.82 -1.85
C ARG A 306 26.82 8.81 -2.89
N ARG A 307 28.13 8.79 -3.15
CA ARG A 307 28.75 9.56 -4.24
C ARG A 307 28.28 8.96 -5.56
N VAL A 308 27.40 9.65 -6.26
CA VAL A 308 27.00 9.28 -7.62
C VAL A 308 28.17 9.64 -8.54
N SER A 309 28.94 8.62 -8.95
CA SER A 309 29.81 8.78 -10.12
C SER A 309 28.92 8.70 -11.35
N ALA A 310 28.84 9.78 -12.13
CA ALA A 310 28.27 9.70 -13.46
C ALA A 310 29.10 8.66 -14.24
N MET A 311 28.42 7.72 -14.90
CA MET A 311 29.14 6.80 -15.80
C MET A 311 29.85 7.64 -16.87
N PRO A 312 31.08 7.27 -17.26
CA PRO A 312 31.70 7.88 -18.44
C PRO A 312 30.75 7.73 -19.64
N ALA A 313 30.80 8.69 -20.57
CA ALA A 313 29.97 8.65 -21.76
C ALA A 313 30.14 7.29 -22.46
N PRO A 314 29.05 6.67 -22.97
CA PRO A 314 29.12 5.37 -23.60
C PRO A 314 30.19 5.39 -24.69
N SER A 315 31.23 4.56 -24.54
CA SER A 315 32.14 4.26 -25.64
C SER A 315 31.49 3.20 -26.51
N GLU A 316 31.61 3.30 -27.83
CA GLU A 316 31.22 2.22 -28.73
C GLU A 316 31.95 0.94 -28.30
N VAL A 317 31.16 -0.06 -27.91
CA VAL A 317 31.68 -1.40 -27.58
C VAL A 317 32.00 -2.05 -28.92
N GLU A 318 33.27 -2.37 -29.12
CA GLU A 318 33.66 -3.24 -30.23
C GLU A 318 32.95 -4.58 -29.99
N TYR A 319 32.00 -4.93 -30.87
CA TYR A 319 31.32 -6.22 -30.81
C TYR A 319 32.38 -7.30 -30.98
N VAL A 320 32.83 -7.86 -29.85
CA VAL A 320 33.63 -9.06 -29.86
C VAL A 320 32.67 -10.20 -30.17
N ASP A 321 32.99 -10.99 -31.19
CA ASP A 321 32.24 -12.21 -31.49
C ASP A 321 32.09 -13.05 -30.20
N ASP A 322 30.88 -13.58 -29.96
CA ASP A 322 30.61 -14.43 -28.81
C ASP A 322 31.69 -15.51 -28.70
N ILE A 323 32.26 -15.67 -27.51
CA ILE A 323 33.22 -16.73 -27.24
C ILE A 323 32.48 -18.05 -27.45
N ALA A 324 32.87 -18.79 -28.49
CA ALA A 324 32.34 -20.12 -28.75
C ALA A 324 32.62 -21.00 -27.52
N LEU A 325 31.57 -21.26 -26.72
CA LEU A 325 31.62 -22.22 -25.64
C LEU A 325 31.57 -23.61 -26.26
N ASP A 326 32.59 -24.42 -26.02
CA ASP A 326 32.55 -25.83 -26.38
C ASP A 326 31.46 -26.53 -25.55
N PRO A 327 30.57 -27.32 -26.17
CA PRO A 327 29.52 -28.02 -25.44
C PRO A 327 30.13 -29.00 -24.43
N PRO A 328 29.46 -29.26 -23.29
CA PRO A 328 29.96 -30.16 -22.26
C PRO A 328 30.27 -31.54 -22.83
N TYR A 329 31.41 -32.13 -22.43
CA TYR A 329 31.89 -33.41 -22.98
C TYR A 329 30.89 -34.56 -22.80
N GLN A 330 30.02 -34.46 -21.78
CA GLN A 330 28.99 -35.44 -21.48
C GLN A 330 27.97 -35.58 -22.62
N LEU A 331 27.60 -34.46 -23.27
CA LEU A 331 26.69 -34.47 -24.42
C LEU A 331 27.33 -35.22 -25.59
N ALA A 332 28.55 -34.87 -25.96
CA ALA A 332 29.28 -35.54 -27.04
C ALA A 332 29.50 -37.04 -26.77
N ALA A 333 29.81 -37.40 -25.52
CA ALA A 333 29.97 -38.79 -25.11
C ALA A 333 28.66 -39.58 -25.17
N LEU A 334 27.54 -38.99 -24.72
CA LEU A 334 26.21 -39.60 -24.75
C LEU A 334 25.71 -39.81 -26.17
N VAL A 335 25.82 -38.78 -27.03
CA VAL A 335 25.45 -38.88 -28.45
C VAL A 335 26.23 -40.00 -29.12
N ARG A 336 27.54 -40.08 -28.90
CA ARG A 336 28.38 -41.15 -29.47
C ARG A 336 27.97 -42.54 -29.00
N LEU A 337 27.62 -42.69 -27.73
CA LEU A 337 27.18 -43.96 -27.15
C LEU A 337 25.84 -44.40 -27.74
N LEU A 338 24.91 -43.47 -27.91
CA LEU A 338 23.54 -43.74 -28.38
C LEU A 338 23.42 -43.86 -29.91
N SER A 339 24.27 -43.17 -30.67
CA SER A 339 24.20 -43.16 -32.15
C SER A 339 24.41 -44.52 -32.81
N GLY A 340 25.04 -45.48 -32.12
CA GLY A 340 25.30 -46.83 -32.61
C GLY A 340 24.45 -47.91 -31.92
N LEU A 341 23.34 -47.53 -31.30
CA LEU A 341 22.54 -48.44 -30.51
C LEU A 341 21.56 -49.23 -31.39
N ASP A 342 21.85 -50.53 -31.59
CA ASP A 342 21.01 -51.45 -32.37
C ASP A 342 20.13 -52.37 -31.49
N GLU A 343 20.45 -52.49 -30.21
CA GLU A 343 19.70 -53.29 -29.22
C GLU A 343 19.32 -52.43 -28.00
N PRO A 344 18.22 -52.74 -27.28
CA PRO A 344 17.84 -51.99 -26.09
C PRO A 344 18.96 -51.94 -25.04
N LEU A 345 19.27 -50.74 -24.56
CA LEU A 345 20.26 -50.49 -23.50
C LEU A 345 19.55 -50.19 -22.19
N THR A 346 20.02 -50.78 -21.09
CA THR A 346 19.50 -50.39 -19.77
C THR A 346 19.82 -48.93 -19.49
N LEU A 347 18.91 -48.22 -18.82
CA LEU A 347 19.11 -46.80 -18.53
C LEU A 347 20.37 -46.58 -17.69
N ALA A 348 20.67 -47.49 -16.76
CA ALA A 348 21.88 -47.47 -15.95
C ALA A 348 23.16 -47.56 -16.81
N ASP A 349 23.21 -48.48 -17.77
CA ASP A 349 24.39 -48.62 -18.63
C ASP A 349 24.56 -47.44 -19.60
N GLY A 350 23.48 -46.70 -19.90
CA GLY A 350 23.52 -45.52 -20.77
C GLY A 350 24.02 -44.23 -20.10
N ILE A 351 23.82 -44.08 -18.78
CA ILE A 351 24.08 -42.81 -18.08
C ILE A 351 25.13 -42.91 -16.97
N VAL A 352 25.30 -44.07 -16.35
CA VAL A 352 26.17 -44.23 -15.17
C VAL A 352 27.64 -44.20 -15.61
N GLY A 353 28.42 -43.32 -14.97
CA GLY A 353 29.84 -43.14 -15.21
C GLY A 353 30.28 -41.72 -14.89
N GLY A 354 31.55 -41.52 -14.51
CA GLY A 354 32.09 -40.18 -14.24
C GLY A 354 31.59 -39.51 -12.97
N GLY A 355 30.89 -40.23 -12.09
CA GLY A 355 30.34 -39.71 -10.83
C GLY A 355 28.88 -39.24 -10.93
N PHE A 356 28.32 -38.80 -9.80
CA PHE A 356 26.90 -38.47 -9.69
C PHE A 356 26.49 -37.30 -10.59
N SER A 357 27.33 -36.27 -10.67
CA SER A 357 27.07 -35.06 -11.48
C SER A 357 26.96 -35.38 -12.97
N ASP A 358 27.89 -36.16 -13.50
CA ASP A 358 27.95 -36.54 -14.91
C ASP A 358 26.76 -37.41 -15.32
N ALA A 359 26.38 -38.36 -14.46
CA ALA A 359 25.26 -39.25 -14.71
C ALA A 359 23.92 -38.51 -14.60
N SER A 360 23.78 -37.60 -13.64
CA SER A 360 22.59 -36.75 -13.49
C SER A 360 22.41 -35.80 -14.68
N TYR A 361 23.51 -35.21 -15.16
CA TYR A 361 23.48 -34.39 -16.37
C TYR A 361 23.08 -35.21 -17.61
N ARG A 362 23.69 -36.39 -17.82
CA ARG A 362 23.28 -37.31 -18.91
C ARG A 362 21.83 -37.73 -18.81
N LEU A 363 21.31 -38.00 -17.61
CA LEU A 363 19.90 -38.32 -17.40
C LEU A 363 18.99 -37.17 -17.83
N SER A 364 19.34 -35.94 -17.46
CA SER A 364 18.57 -34.75 -17.86
C SER A 364 18.58 -34.54 -19.37
N LEU A 365 19.66 -34.91 -20.07
CA LEU A 365 19.73 -34.80 -21.52
C LEU A 365 18.81 -35.78 -22.25
N LEU A 366 18.48 -36.93 -21.66
CA LEU A 366 17.61 -37.92 -22.29
C LEU A 366 16.16 -37.43 -22.50
N SER A 367 15.72 -36.38 -21.80
CA SER A 367 14.41 -35.78 -22.05
C SER A 367 14.31 -35.12 -23.42
N PHE A 368 15.43 -34.85 -24.08
CA PHE A 368 15.46 -34.24 -25.43
C PHE A 368 15.39 -35.26 -26.56
N LEU A 369 15.41 -36.58 -26.28
CA LEU A 369 15.26 -37.60 -27.31
C LEU A 369 13.91 -37.48 -28.02
N GLY A 370 13.92 -37.22 -29.33
CA GLY A 370 12.71 -37.07 -30.14
C GLY A 370 12.06 -35.67 -30.09
N GLU A 371 12.67 -34.70 -29.40
CA GLU A 371 12.17 -33.32 -29.35
C GLU A 371 12.47 -32.54 -30.63
N GLN A 372 11.50 -31.74 -31.10
CA GLN A 372 11.62 -30.99 -32.37
C GLN A 372 12.08 -29.54 -32.19
N ASN A 373 11.92 -28.97 -30.99
CA ASN A 373 12.24 -27.58 -30.68
C ASN A 373 13.37 -27.53 -29.63
N VAL A 374 14.59 -27.83 -30.06
CA VAL A 374 15.78 -27.79 -29.21
C VAL A 374 16.84 -26.86 -29.79
N ASP A 375 17.73 -26.37 -28.92
CA ASP A 375 18.86 -25.56 -29.34
C ASP A 375 19.77 -26.32 -30.34
N PRO A 376 20.48 -25.62 -31.25
CA PRO A 376 21.30 -26.25 -32.29
C PRO A 376 22.33 -27.25 -31.76
N GLU A 377 22.84 -27.04 -30.54
CA GLU A 377 23.81 -27.93 -29.88
C GLU A 377 23.21 -29.27 -29.46
N LEU A 378 21.92 -29.31 -29.12
CA LEU A 378 21.20 -30.53 -28.68
C LEU A 378 20.59 -31.30 -29.86
N ALA A 379 20.52 -30.69 -31.04
CA ALA A 379 19.96 -31.30 -32.24
C ALA A 379 20.55 -32.70 -32.55
N PRO A 380 21.87 -32.97 -32.44
CA PRO A 380 22.41 -34.31 -32.70
C PRO A 380 21.85 -35.41 -31.78
N LEU A 381 21.50 -35.08 -30.53
CA LEU A 381 20.88 -36.00 -29.59
C LEU A 381 19.40 -36.18 -29.91
N ALA A 382 18.69 -35.08 -30.14
CA ALA A 382 17.24 -35.09 -30.34
C ALA A 382 16.81 -35.85 -31.61
N HIS A 383 17.62 -35.81 -32.67
CA HIS A 383 17.35 -36.51 -33.92
C HIS A 383 17.68 -38.02 -33.91
N LEU A 384 18.21 -38.57 -32.80
CA LEU A 384 18.46 -40.01 -32.72
C LEU A 384 17.13 -40.79 -32.77
N PRO A 385 17.04 -41.87 -33.56
CA PRO A 385 15.83 -42.67 -33.69
C PRO A 385 15.67 -43.61 -32.48
N LEU A 386 15.67 -43.05 -31.27
CA LEU A 386 15.63 -43.76 -30.01
C LEU A 386 14.42 -43.33 -29.19
N ARG A 387 13.99 -44.18 -28.27
CA ARG A 387 12.93 -43.88 -27.32
C ARG A 387 13.39 -44.25 -25.92
N LEU A 388 13.16 -43.33 -24.98
CA LEU A 388 13.30 -43.59 -23.55
C LEU A 388 12.02 -44.24 -23.02
N CYS A 389 12.17 -45.40 -22.38
CA CYS A 389 11.10 -46.15 -21.74
C CYS A 389 11.42 -46.32 -20.25
N TRP A 390 10.49 -45.90 -19.39
CA TRP A 390 10.60 -46.05 -17.95
C TRP A 390 9.86 -47.30 -17.49
N ASP A 391 10.35 -47.95 -16.44
CA ASP A 391 9.64 -49.07 -15.81
C ASP A 391 8.34 -48.57 -15.15
N GLU A 392 7.22 -49.26 -15.38
CA GLU A 392 5.87 -48.83 -14.94
C GLU A 392 5.75 -48.60 -13.42
N ASN A 393 6.54 -49.32 -12.63
CA ASN A 393 6.47 -49.29 -11.17
C ASN A 393 7.37 -48.20 -10.55
N PHE A 394 8.24 -47.56 -11.34
CA PHE A 394 9.25 -46.58 -10.88
C PHE A 394 10.08 -47.04 -9.66
N GLU A 395 10.21 -48.36 -9.45
CA GLU A 395 10.99 -48.90 -8.35
C GLU A 395 12.47 -48.55 -8.52
N LEU A 396 13.11 -48.19 -7.41
CA LEU A 396 14.53 -47.86 -7.39
C LEU A 396 15.36 -49.14 -7.50
N GLN A 397 16.10 -49.26 -8.59
CA GLN A 397 17.05 -50.34 -8.81
C GLN A 397 18.38 -49.98 -8.14
N HIS A 398 18.95 -50.92 -7.38
CA HIS A 398 20.25 -50.74 -6.74
C HIS A 398 21.37 -50.84 -7.78
N ILE A 399 22.14 -49.77 -7.96
CA ILE A 399 23.23 -49.69 -8.96
C ILE A 399 24.59 -49.92 -8.30
N GLY A 400 24.89 -49.16 -7.24
CA GLY A 400 26.11 -49.30 -6.45
C GLY A 400 27.41 -49.01 -7.21
N ARG A 401 27.39 -48.10 -8.19
CA ARG A 401 28.55 -47.75 -9.04
C ARG A 401 28.63 -46.23 -9.26
N ASP A 402 29.85 -45.70 -9.43
CA ASP A 402 30.13 -44.30 -9.80
C ASP A 402 29.29 -43.26 -9.03
N GLU A 403 29.29 -43.36 -7.69
CA GLU A 403 28.54 -42.51 -6.75
C GLU A 403 27.01 -42.62 -6.81
N ILE A 404 26.47 -43.56 -7.58
CA ILE A 404 25.03 -43.81 -7.68
C ILE A 404 24.65 -45.05 -6.87
N ALA A 405 23.92 -44.83 -5.77
CA ALA A 405 23.42 -45.91 -4.92
C ALA A 405 22.20 -46.62 -5.53
N ALA A 406 21.25 -45.87 -6.10
CA ALA A 406 20.06 -46.40 -6.75
C ALA A 406 19.50 -45.39 -7.77
N MET A 407 18.73 -45.87 -8.74
CA MET A 407 18.02 -45.03 -9.72
C MET A 407 16.73 -45.71 -10.20
N SER A 408 15.79 -44.92 -10.74
CA SER A 408 14.59 -45.47 -11.38
C SER A 408 14.97 -46.34 -12.59
N GLY A 409 14.32 -47.48 -12.70
CA GLY A 409 14.51 -48.42 -13.80
C GLY A 409 13.95 -47.92 -15.13
N GLY A 410 14.55 -48.41 -16.22
CA GLY A 410 14.12 -48.14 -17.58
C GLY A 410 15.16 -48.60 -18.59
N HIS A 411 14.86 -48.40 -19.87
CA HIS A 411 15.74 -48.72 -20.98
C HIS A 411 15.56 -47.72 -22.14
N ILE A 412 16.59 -47.62 -22.97
CA ILE A 412 16.59 -46.85 -24.20
C ILE A 412 16.54 -47.85 -25.35
N GLU A 413 15.55 -47.76 -26.22
CA GLU A 413 15.35 -48.68 -27.34
C GLU A 413 15.33 -47.95 -28.70
N PRO A 414 15.81 -48.61 -29.78
CA PRO A 414 15.63 -48.10 -31.13
C PRO A 414 14.16 -48.01 -31.51
N GLN A 415 13.74 -46.88 -32.09
CA GLN A 415 12.42 -46.74 -32.69
C GLN A 415 12.37 -47.60 -33.97
N GLN A 416 11.51 -48.61 -34.00
CA GLN A 416 11.23 -49.33 -35.24
C GLN A 416 10.55 -48.37 -36.22
N GLU A 417 11.15 -48.15 -37.39
CA GLU A 417 10.51 -47.41 -38.48
C GLU A 417 9.16 -48.07 -38.78
N LYS A 418 8.07 -47.32 -38.55
CA LYS A 418 6.78 -47.66 -39.17
C LYS A 418 6.95 -47.47 -40.68
N ASN A 419 7.28 -48.56 -41.39
CA ASN A 419 7.09 -48.64 -42.82
C ASN A 419 5.64 -48.25 -43.13
N THR A 420 5.47 -47.05 -43.70
CA THR A 420 4.20 -46.56 -44.22
C THR A 420 4.32 -46.41 -45.72
#